data_AF-A0A2E0V5L2-F1
#
_entry.id   AF-A0A2E0V5L2-F1
#
_cell.length_a   1.000
_cell.length_b   1.000
_cell.length_c   1.000
_cell.angle_alpha   90.00
_cell.angle_beta   90.00
_cell.angle_gamma   90.00
#
_symmetry.space_group_name_H-M   'P 1'
#
loop_
_entity.id
_entity.type
_entity.pdbx_description
1 polymer ?
#
loop_
_entity_poly.entity_id
_entity_poly.type
_entity_poly.pdbx_seq_one_letter_code
_entity_poly.pdbx_strand_id
1 'polypeptide(L)'
;MNRSGELDPEFFEKLWRATYRRAKRPVEGVLVPDDAAAALAGEIFENLLDRYKSRPPDAEFSAEALEGAHDHSRHNVAQDRTKQSDPQVCHDPEDNRYERNLNLDRLQEKEGGGFSHREWNGLDPILRPFGFHLLLRKGLGNQDAEDVYLETFAELARERAKDGKAPIESIVVFEEVIPLFSKMIQFRTIDWRRKQSALKNQPNTQSSFEDLTEREDGAMQFEDESADPGRDLGALSFDEIYRQCGEILNECQWHLIFTIYVAQSATMGELCDDPEILEQLGLEPSHSISKKRRILNEALEEALEKLQKCLLS
;
A
#
# COMPACT_ATOMS: atom_id res chain seq x y z
N MET A 1 -7.60 -2.09 -35.73
CA MET A 1 -7.10 -3.50 -35.75
C MET A 1 -5.65 -3.58 -36.25
N ASN A 2 -4.67 -3.45 -35.34
CA ASN A 2 -3.30 -3.87 -35.60
C ASN A 2 -3.20 -5.39 -35.35
N ARG A 3 -2.99 -6.17 -36.41
CA ARG A 3 -2.73 -7.62 -36.35
C ARG A 3 -1.22 -7.85 -36.41
N SER A 4 -0.56 -7.80 -35.27
CA SER A 4 0.75 -8.39 -35.01
C SER A 4 1.04 -8.13 -33.54
N GLY A 5 1.62 -9.07 -32.81
CA GLY A 5 2.10 -8.87 -31.45
C GLY A 5 3.31 -7.93 -31.38
N GLU A 6 3.24 -6.80 -32.08
CA GLU A 6 4.23 -5.73 -32.01
C GLU A 6 3.96 -4.89 -30.77
N LEU A 7 5.04 -4.61 -30.03
CA LEU A 7 5.05 -3.81 -28.82
C LEU A 7 4.59 -2.40 -29.19
N ASP A 8 3.56 -1.87 -28.52
CA ASP A 8 3.25 -0.43 -28.62
C ASP A 8 4.40 0.34 -27.94
N PRO A 9 5.29 1.00 -28.70
CA PRO A 9 6.48 1.60 -28.10
C PRO A 9 6.13 2.69 -27.08
N GLU A 10 4.99 3.36 -27.27
CA GLU A 10 4.58 4.46 -26.40
C GLU A 10 4.06 3.94 -25.04
N PHE A 11 3.25 2.89 -25.05
CA PHE A 11 2.84 2.20 -23.82
C PHE A 11 4.04 1.66 -23.02
N PHE A 12 4.98 0.96 -23.68
CA PHE A 12 6.15 0.40 -23.01
C PHE A 12 7.06 1.49 -22.43
N GLU A 13 7.22 2.62 -23.12
CA GLU A 13 7.97 3.76 -22.58
C GLU A 13 7.29 4.35 -21.33
N LYS A 14 5.96 4.51 -21.36
CA LYS A 14 5.17 5.00 -20.21
C LYS A 14 5.26 4.04 -19.03
N LEU A 15 5.09 2.74 -19.26
CA LEU A 15 5.20 1.73 -18.22
C LEU A 15 6.62 1.67 -17.66
N TRP A 16 7.66 1.72 -18.50
CA TRP A 16 9.04 1.70 -18.04
C TRP A 16 9.32 2.88 -17.09
N ARG A 17 8.83 4.09 -17.43
CA ARG A 17 8.93 5.26 -16.56
C ARG A 17 8.20 5.06 -15.24
N ALA A 18 7.02 4.43 -15.24
CA ALA A 18 6.26 4.14 -14.03
C ALA A 18 6.97 3.11 -13.13
N THR A 19 7.45 2.02 -13.72
CA THR A 19 8.26 0.98 -13.06
C THR A 19 9.55 1.56 -12.50
N TYR A 20 10.27 2.39 -13.25
CA TYR A 20 11.45 3.12 -12.77
C TYR A 20 11.13 4.00 -11.57
N ARG A 21 10.06 4.82 -11.63
CA ARG A 21 9.65 5.68 -10.52
C ARG A 21 9.30 4.86 -9.27
N ARG A 22 8.61 3.72 -9.46
CA ARG A 22 8.26 2.78 -8.38
C ARG A 22 9.50 2.14 -7.76
N ALA A 23 10.45 1.68 -8.59
CA ALA A 23 11.72 1.14 -8.14
C ALA A 23 12.57 2.19 -7.40
N LYS A 24 12.55 3.44 -7.86
CA LYS A 24 13.28 4.55 -7.25
C LYS A 24 12.74 4.93 -5.87
N ARG A 25 11.41 4.85 -5.69
CA ARG A 25 10.70 5.18 -4.45
C ARG A 25 9.75 4.04 -4.08
N PRO A 26 10.29 2.91 -3.59
CA PRO A 26 9.48 1.75 -3.29
C PRO A 26 8.58 1.97 -2.06
N VAL A 27 9.05 2.72 -1.07
CA VAL A 27 8.27 3.14 0.10
C VAL A 27 8.61 4.58 0.45
N GLU A 28 7.69 5.25 1.14
CA GLU A 28 7.90 6.63 1.59
C GLU A 28 9.09 6.70 2.57
N GLY A 29 10.10 7.51 2.26
CA GLY A 29 11.34 7.61 3.02
C GLY A 29 12.51 6.80 2.44
N VAL A 30 12.29 6.03 1.38
CA VAL A 30 13.35 5.36 0.62
C VAL A 30 13.58 6.03 -0.73
N LEU A 31 14.84 6.27 -1.06
CA LEU A 31 15.30 6.81 -2.34
C LEU A 31 16.47 5.98 -2.87
N VAL A 32 16.19 5.18 -3.91
CA VAL A 32 17.18 4.35 -4.58
C VAL A 32 17.96 5.17 -5.64
N PRO A 33 19.28 4.97 -5.80
CA PRO A 33 20.06 5.64 -6.85
C PRO A 33 19.50 5.40 -8.25
N ASP A 34 19.63 6.40 -9.13
CA ASP A 34 19.06 6.38 -10.48
C ASP A 34 19.53 5.17 -11.29
N ASP A 35 20.83 4.86 -11.27
CA ASP A 35 21.41 3.74 -12.02
C ASP A 35 20.85 2.39 -11.53
N ALA A 36 20.69 2.23 -10.22
CA ALA A 36 20.15 1.00 -9.63
C ALA A 36 18.65 0.83 -9.95
N ALA A 37 17.87 1.91 -9.87
CA ALA A 37 16.45 1.89 -10.21
C ALA A 37 16.22 1.62 -11.70
N ALA A 38 17.04 2.21 -12.58
CA ALA A 38 16.98 1.99 -14.02
C ALA A 38 17.37 0.55 -14.40
N ALA A 39 18.44 0.03 -13.80
CA ALA A 39 18.86 -1.36 -14.00
C ALA A 39 17.77 -2.36 -13.57
N LEU A 40 17.17 -2.14 -12.39
CA LEU A 40 16.09 -2.99 -11.89
C LEU A 40 14.85 -2.94 -12.79
N ALA A 41 14.45 -1.75 -13.24
CA ALA A 41 13.32 -1.61 -14.15
C ALA A 41 13.59 -2.34 -15.49
N GLY A 42 14.81 -2.26 -16.02
CA GLY A 42 15.23 -3.02 -17.20
C GLY A 42 15.14 -4.53 -16.99
N GLU A 43 15.71 -5.04 -15.90
CA GLU A 43 15.69 -6.47 -15.56
C GLU A 43 14.25 -7.01 -15.43
N ILE A 44 13.35 -6.25 -14.79
CA ILE A 44 11.94 -6.63 -14.67
C ILE A 44 11.29 -6.77 -16.04
N PHE A 45 11.51 -5.81 -16.93
CA PHE A 45 10.95 -5.85 -18.28
C PHE A 45 11.48 -7.03 -19.10
N GLU A 46 12.79 -7.26 -19.08
CA GLU A 46 13.41 -8.40 -19.77
C GLU A 46 12.82 -9.72 -19.26
N ASN A 47 12.75 -9.90 -17.94
CA ASN A 47 12.19 -11.11 -17.32
C ASN A 47 10.70 -11.33 -17.65
N LEU A 48 9.89 -10.26 -17.68
CA LEU A 48 8.48 -10.36 -18.02
C LEU A 48 8.30 -10.67 -19.51
N LEU A 49 9.04 -10.00 -20.39
CA LEU A 49 9.01 -10.27 -21.83
C LEU A 49 9.43 -11.71 -22.15
N ASP A 50 10.45 -12.25 -21.46
CA ASP A 50 10.88 -13.64 -21.63
C ASP A 50 9.84 -14.65 -21.10
N ARG A 51 9.13 -14.32 -20.02
CA ARG A 51 8.10 -15.17 -19.42
C ARG A 51 6.87 -15.31 -20.31
N TYR A 52 6.41 -14.21 -20.89
CA TYR A 52 5.20 -14.18 -21.69
C TYR A 52 5.44 -14.66 -23.12
N LYS A 53 5.14 -15.95 -23.38
CA LYS A 53 5.18 -16.54 -24.74
C LYS A 53 4.20 -15.89 -25.72
N SER A 54 3.14 -15.27 -25.20
CA SER A 54 2.16 -14.43 -25.91
C SER A 54 1.87 -13.22 -25.04
N ARG A 55 1.70 -12.03 -25.66
CA ARG A 55 1.45 -10.77 -24.95
C ARG A 55 0.24 -10.93 -24.01
N PRO A 56 0.40 -10.75 -22.68
CA PRO A 56 -0.72 -10.68 -21.76
C PRO A 56 -1.46 -9.35 -21.94
N PRO A 57 -2.66 -9.19 -21.34
CA PRO A 57 -3.30 -7.89 -21.25
C PRO A 57 -2.36 -6.83 -20.67
N ASP A 58 -2.41 -5.61 -21.21
CA ASP A 58 -1.50 -4.52 -20.80
C ASP A 58 -1.63 -4.19 -19.31
N ALA A 59 -2.83 -4.36 -18.74
CA ALA A 59 -3.08 -4.17 -17.32
C ALA A 59 -2.38 -5.22 -16.45
N GLU A 60 -2.38 -6.49 -16.88
CA GLU A 60 -1.69 -7.59 -16.19
C GLU A 60 -0.18 -7.37 -16.23
N PHE A 61 0.35 -7.06 -17.42
CA PHE A 61 1.78 -6.75 -17.58
C PHE A 61 2.20 -5.56 -16.72
N SER A 62 1.37 -4.51 -16.68
CA SER A 62 1.63 -3.31 -15.88
C SER A 62 1.64 -3.62 -14.37
N ALA A 63 0.68 -4.42 -13.90
CA ALA A 63 0.59 -4.81 -12.50
C ALA A 63 1.81 -5.64 -12.09
N GLU A 64 2.18 -6.66 -12.86
CA GLU A 64 3.38 -7.48 -12.56
C GLU A 64 4.67 -6.64 -12.58
N ALA A 65 4.81 -5.71 -13.52
CA ALA A 65 5.98 -4.84 -13.60
C ALA A 65 6.09 -3.90 -12.37
N LEU A 66 4.98 -3.31 -11.94
CA LEU A 66 4.94 -2.39 -10.80
C LEU A 66 5.12 -3.12 -9.47
N GLU A 67 4.51 -4.29 -9.30
CA GLU A 67 4.69 -5.16 -8.14
C GLU A 67 6.14 -5.65 -8.05
N GLY A 68 6.70 -6.13 -9.16
CA GLY A 68 8.11 -6.54 -9.23
C GLY A 68 9.07 -5.41 -8.86
N ALA A 69 8.80 -4.17 -9.33
CA ALA A 69 9.62 -3.01 -9.00
C ALA A 69 9.53 -2.65 -7.52
N HIS A 70 8.34 -2.71 -6.95
CA HIS A 70 8.12 -2.48 -5.53
C HIS A 70 8.84 -3.52 -4.67
N ASP A 71 8.66 -4.80 -4.96
CA ASP A 71 9.13 -5.90 -4.12
C ASP A 71 10.64 -6.06 -4.23
N HIS A 72 11.19 -6.13 -5.45
CA HIS A 72 12.64 -6.29 -5.62
C HIS A 72 13.41 -5.08 -5.08
N SER A 73 12.90 -3.86 -5.26
CA SER A 73 13.59 -2.67 -4.78
C SER A 73 13.69 -2.66 -3.24
N ARG A 74 12.60 -2.97 -2.52
CA ARG A 74 12.65 -3.07 -1.04
C ARG A 74 13.63 -4.13 -0.57
N HIS A 75 13.61 -5.32 -1.18
CA HIS A 75 14.51 -6.41 -0.81
C HIS A 75 15.98 -6.09 -1.13
N ASN A 76 16.26 -5.41 -2.25
CA ASN A 76 17.61 -4.96 -2.59
C ASN A 76 18.12 -3.94 -1.56
N VAL A 77 17.29 -2.96 -1.18
CA VAL A 77 17.63 -1.99 -0.12
C VAL A 77 17.90 -2.69 1.21
N ALA A 78 17.04 -3.64 1.62
CA ALA A 78 17.26 -4.41 2.84
C ALA A 78 18.59 -5.18 2.81
N GLN A 79 18.87 -5.89 1.71
CA GLN A 79 20.14 -6.61 1.54
C GLN A 79 21.35 -5.68 1.60
N ASP A 80 21.28 -4.50 0.98
CA ASP A 80 22.39 -3.55 0.97
C ASP A 80 22.64 -2.97 2.36
N ARG A 81 21.58 -2.68 3.12
CA ARG A 81 21.67 -2.25 4.53
C ARG A 81 22.33 -3.32 5.39
N THR A 82 21.94 -4.58 5.24
CA THR A 82 22.57 -5.70 5.99
C THR A 82 24.03 -5.88 5.58
N LYS A 83 24.36 -5.89 4.28
CA LYS A 83 25.74 -6.05 3.77
C LYS A 83 26.67 -4.92 4.25
N GLN A 84 26.18 -3.69 4.29
CA GLN A 84 26.96 -2.52 4.70
C GLN A 84 26.86 -2.25 6.21
N SER A 85 25.97 -2.95 6.92
CA SER A 85 25.65 -2.71 8.33
C SER A 85 25.25 -1.25 8.61
N ASP A 86 24.58 -0.60 7.66
CA ASP A 86 24.14 0.79 7.74
C ASP A 86 22.64 0.90 7.39
N PRO A 87 21.76 1.15 8.38
CA PRO A 87 20.33 1.34 8.16
C PRO A 87 19.96 2.57 7.32
N GLN A 88 20.88 3.52 7.11
CA GLN A 88 20.63 4.75 6.34
C GLN A 88 20.85 4.57 4.84
N VAL A 89 21.35 3.43 4.38
CA VAL A 89 21.52 3.18 2.94
C VAL A 89 20.16 3.35 2.24
N CYS A 90 20.14 4.17 1.19
CA CYS A 90 18.94 4.55 0.44
C CYS A 90 17.84 5.25 1.26
N HIS A 91 18.15 5.80 2.45
CA HIS A 91 17.22 6.71 3.13
C HIS A 91 17.10 8.02 2.33
N ASP A 92 15.89 8.50 2.13
CA ASP A 92 15.65 9.76 1.43
C ASP A 92 16.14 10.93 2.29
N PRO A 93 17.14 11.72 1.85
CA PRO A 93 17.65 12.85 2.62
C PRO A 93 16.60 13.95 2.87
N GLU A 94 15.52 13.99 2.08
CA GLU A 94 14.42 14.93 2.27
C GLU A 94 13.37 14.41 3.27
N ASP A 95 13.44 13.15 3.71
CA ASP A 95 12.53 12.61 4.73
C ASP A 95 12.97 13.07 6.14
N ASN A 96 12.24 14.04 6.68
CA ASN A 96 12.50 14.64 7.98
C ASN A 96 11.47 14.24 9.06
N ARG A 97 10.67 13.21 8.79
CA ARG A 97 9.64 12.69 9.69
C ARG A 97 10.22 12.18 11.02
N TYR A 98 11.46 11.71 11.00
CA TYR A 98 12.25 11.27 12.14
C TYR A 98 13.75 11.45 11.84
N GLU A 99 14.61 11.36 12.86
CA GLU A 99 16.03 11.74 12.72
C GLU A 99 16.86 10.73 11.89
N ARG A 100 16.61 9.44 12.06
CA ARG A 100 17.35 8.36 11.39
C ARG A 100 16.62 7.03 11.44
N ASN A 101 16.87 6.15 10.48
CA ASN A 101 16.40 4.77 10.53
C ASN A 101 17.00 4.01 11.72
N LEU A 102 16.18 3.15 12.35
CA LEU A 102 16.68 2.13 13.27
C LEU A 102 17.14 0.90 12.50
N ASN A 103 17.97 0.07 13.15
CA ASN A 103 18.37 -1.20 12.58
C ASN A 103 17.23 -2.22 12.66
N LEU A 104 16.62 -2.51 11.51
CA LEU A 104 15.48 -3.43 11.42
C LEU A 104 15.85 -4.87 11.82
N ASP A 105 17.01 -5.38 11.40
CA ASP A 105 17.47 -6.73 11.75
C ASP A 105 17.51 -6.92 13.27
N ARG A 106 17.95 -5.90 14.01
CA ARG A 106 17.96 -5.88 15.47
C ARG A 106 16.57 -5.77 16.10
N LEU A 107 15.63 -5.07 15.45
CA LEU A 107 14.24 -5.01 15.92
C LEU A 107 13.54 -6.37 15.74
N GLN A 108 13.90 -7.12 14.70
CA GLN A 108 13.36 -8.44 14.36
C GLN A 108 14.11 -9.60 15.03
N GLU A 109 15.23 -9.34 15.70
CA GLU A 109 15.99 -10.36 16.42
C GLU A 109 15.20 -10.89 17.64
N LYS A 110 14.96 -12.21 17.66
CA LYS A 110 14.28 -12.88 18.78
C LYS A 110 15.28 -13.23 19.87
N GLU A 111 15.13 -12.62 21.04
CA GLU A 111 15.90 -12.91 22.25
C GLU A 111 14.95 -13.42 23.35
N GLY A 112 15.25 -14.60 23.91
CA GLY A 112 14.51 -15.13 25.07
C GLY A 112 13.03 -15.44 24.82
N GLY A 113 12.63 -15.67 23.57
CA GLY A 113 11.23 -15.95 23.20
C GLY A 113 10.39 -14.71 22.88
N GLY A 114 11.00 -13.54 22.72
CA GLY A 114 10.32 -12.33 22.27
C GLY A 114 11.28 -11.32 21.64
N PHE A 115 10.77 -10.12 21.35
CA PHE A 115 11.56 -9.02 20.79
C PHE A 115 11.91 -8.04 21.91
N SER A 116 13.17 -8.08 22.35
CA SER A 116 13.60 -7.30 23.53
C SER A 116 14.93 -6.55 23.32
N HIS A 117 15.45 -6.54 22.09
CA HIS A 117 16.67 -5.84 21.77
C HIS A 117 16.57 -4.34 22.08
N ARG A 118 17.67 -3.72 22.53
CA ARG A 118 17.71 -2.30 22.98
C ARG A 118 17.26 -1.30 21.91
N GLU A 119 17.32 -1.69 20.64
CA GLU A 119 16.86 -0.90 19.48
C GLU A 119 15.39 -0.48 19.61
N TRP A 120 14.55 -1.31 20.27
CA TRP A 120 13.14 -1.00 20.53
C TRP A 120 12.92 0.29 21.32
N ASN A 121 13.88 0.69 22.16
CA ASN A 121 13.80 1.97 22.89
C ASN A 121 13.83 3.18 21.96
N GLY A 122 14.43 3.04 20.76
CA GLY A 122 14.45 4.09 19.74
C GLY A 122 13.14 4.19 18.95
N LEU A 123 12.28 3.17 19.02
CA LEU A 123 11.07 3.09 18.19
C LEU A 123 9.91 3.93 18.74
N ASP A 124 9.74 3.98 20.07
CA ASP A 124 8.68 4.78 20.70
C ASP A 124 8.75 6.28 20.34
N PRO A 125 9.92 6.96 20.44
CA PRO A 125 10.03 8.36 20.05
C PRO A 125 9.67 8.63 18.57
N ILE A 126 9.87 7.65 17.69
CA ILE A 126 9.55 7.73 16.27
C ILE A 126 8.05 7.56 16.05
N LEU A 127 7.43 6.53 16.65
CA LEU A 127 6.04 6.17 16.39
C LEU A 127 5.03 7.03 17.17
N ARG A 128 5.39 7.51 18.36
CA ARG A 128 4.51 8.25 19.27
C ARG A 128 3.87 9.48 18.61
N PRO A 129 4.61 10.36 17.89
CA PRO A 129 3.99 11.49 17.20
C PRO A 129 2.92 11.09 16.18
N PHE A 130 3.16 10.04 15.39
CA PHE A 130 2.21 9.56 14.38
C PHE A 130 0.97 8.94 15.03
N GLY A 131 1.18 8.09 16.04
CA GLY A 131 0.10 7.42 16.74
C GLY A 131 -0.84 8.38 17.46
N PHE A 132 -0.28 9.32 18.23
CA PHE A 132 -1.08 10.31 18.95
C PHE A 132 -1.81 11.27 18.01
N HIS A 133 -1.19 11.68 16.90
CA HIS A 133 -1.87 12.50 15.91
C HIS A 133 -3.14 11.81 15.37
N LEU A 134 -3.06 10.51 15.06
CA LEU A 134 -4.21 9.73 14.60
C LEU A 134 -5.28 9.56 15.69
N LEU A 135 -4.88 9.22 16.91
CA LEU A 135 -5.79 9.00 18.05
C LEU A 135 -6.56 10.28 18.43
N LEU A 136 -5.86 11.42 18.49
CA LEU A 136 -6.46 12.73 18.75
C LEU A 136 -7.42 13.17 17.64
N ARG A 137 -7.06 12.93 16.37
CA ARG A 137 -7.96 13.19 15.23
C ARG A 137 -9.23 12.32 15.29
N LYS A 138 -9.12 11.12 15.87
CA LYS A 138 -10.25 10.24 16.19
C LYS A 138 -10.91 10.59 17.53
N GLY A 139 -10.56 11.70 18.17
CA GLY A 139 -11.26 12.23 19.35
C GLY A 139 -11.09 11.40 20.62
N LEU A 140 -10.02 10.61 20.74
CA LEU A 140 -9.69 9.93 22.00
C LEU A 140 -9.08 10.93 22.98
N GLY A 141 -9.44 10.81 24.26
CA GLY A 141 -8.82 11.60 25.33
C GLY A 141 -7.38 11.14 25.61
N ASN A 142 -6.57 11.99 26.23
CA ASN A 142 -5.14 11.72 26.42
C ASN A 142 -4.83 10.40 27.17
N GLN A 143 -5.64 10.01 28.17
CA GLN A 143 -5.44 8.75 28.89
C GLN A 143 -5.79 7.54 28.02
N ASP A 144 -6.98 7.55 27.40
CA ASP A 144 -7.39 6.48 26.48
C ASP A 144 -6.44 6.34 25.28
N ALA A 145 -5.91 7.46 24.79
CA ALA A 145 -4.94 7.49 23.71
C ALA A 145 -3.61 6.84 24.12
N GLU A 146 -3.12 7.08 25.34
CA GLU A 146 -1.91 6.43 25.86
C GLU A 146 -2.11 4.91 25.97
N ASP A 147 -3.25 4.47 26.52
CA ASP A 147 -3.54 3.04 26.66
C ASP A 147 -3.61 2.34 25.28
N VAL A 148 -4.37 2.91 24.34
CA VAL A 148 -4.48 2.36 22.98
C VAL A 148 -3.13 2.37 22.26
N TYR A 149 -2.33 3.42 22.45
CA TYR A 149 -0.99 3.50 21.89
C TYR A 149 -0.07 2.41 22.45
N LEU A 150 0.02 2.26 23.77
CA LEU A 150 0.90 1.28 24.42
C LEU A 150 0.49 -0.16 24.09
N GLU A 151 -0.82 -0.45 24.07
CA GLU A 151 -1.32 -1.75 23.63
C GLU A 151 -0.92 -2.05 22.18
N THR A 152 -1.05 -1.06 21.29
CA THR A 152 -0.70 -1.23 19.88
C THR A 152 0.81 -1.35 19.68
N PHE A 153 1.60 -0.61 20.46
CA PHE A 153 3.06 -0.70 20.43
C PHE A 153 3.54 -2.08 20.89
N ALA A 154 2.95 -2.62 21.97
CA ALA A 154 3.24 -3.98 22.41
C ALA A 154 2.81 -5.04 21.37
N GLU A 155 1.71 -4.80 20.65
CA GLU A 155 1.22 -5.69 19.61
C GLU A 155 2.20 -5.83 18.42
N LEU A 156 3.04 -4.82 18.14
CA LEU A 156 4.06 -4.92 17.08
C LEU A 156 5.00 -6.12 17.26
N ALA A 157 5.30 -6.46 18.51
CA ALA A 157 6.18 -7.55 18.91
C ALA A 157 5.42 -8.83 19.31
N ARG A 158 4.08 -8.81 19.31
CA ARG A 158 3.28 -9.96 19.74
C ARG A 158 3.06 -10.92 18.58
N GLU A 159 3.46 -12.17 18.76
CA GLU A 159 3.15 -13.23 17.79
C GLU A 159 1.65 -13.47 17.74
N ARG A 160 1.09 -13.49 16.53
CA ARG A 160 -0.33 -13.78 16.32
C ARG A 160 -0.56 -15.29 16.44
N ALA A 161 -1.64 -15.67 17.11
CA ALA A 161 -2.00 -17.09 17.30
C ALA A 161 -2.23 -17.86 15.99
N LYS A 162 -2.59 -17.16 14.90
CA LYS A 162 -2.92 -17.77 13.61
C LYS A 162 -1.69 -18.32 12.88
N ASP A 163 -0.61 -17.55 12.86
CA ASP A 163 0.56 -17.81 12.02
C ASP A 163 1.89 -17.81 12.78
N GLY A 164 1.87 -17.51 14.09
CA GLY A 164 3.06 -17.47 14.94
C GLY A 164 4.04 -16.34 14.58
N LYS A 165 3.58 -15.32 13.84
CA LYS A 165 4.41 -14.20 13.41
C LYS A 165 3.99 -12.91 14.10
N ALA A 166 4.98 -12.11 14.50
CA ALA A 166 4.73 -10.75 14.96
C ALA A 166 4.65 -9.77 13.78
N PRO A 167 3.85 -8.70 13.88
CA PRO A 167 3.76 -7.68 12.83
C PRO A 167 5.12 -7.12 12.40
N ILE A 168 6.07 -6.95 13.33
CA ILE A 168 7.42 -6.46 13.01
C ILE A 168 8.18 -7.39 12.05
N GLU A 169 7.85 -8.68 11.96
CA GLU A 169 8.48 -9.64 11.05
C GLU A 169 7.97 -9.52 9.61
N SER A 170 6.90 -8.74 9.39
CA SER A 170 6.29 -8.56 8.05
C SER A 170 6.93 -7.43 7.23
N ILE A 171 7.71 -6.56 7.87
CA ILE A 171 8.37 -5.44 7.20
C ILE A 171 9.75 -5.85 6.67
N VAL A 172 10.11 -5.28 5.51
CA VAL A 172 11.35 -5.57 4.78
C VAL A 172 12.34 -4.41 4.96
N VAL A 173 11.84 -3.17 5.04
CA VAL A 173 12.64 -1.98 5.32
C VAL A 173 12.03 -1.19 6.48
N PHE A 174 12.88 -0.49 7.26
CA PHE A 174 12.46 0.19 8.50
C PHE A 174 11.31 1.17 8.28
N GLU A 175 11.32 1.91 7.18
CA GLU A 175 10.34 2.92 6.80
C GLU A 175 8.89 2.40 6.79
N GLU A 176 8.69 1.09 6.60
CA GLU A 176 7.39 0.43 6.59
C GLU A 176 6.76 0.33 8.00
N VAL A 177 7.53 0.56 9.07
CA VAL A 177 7.03 0.50 10.45
C VAL A 177 5.98 1.58 10.72
N ILE A 178 6.13 2.78 10.16
CA ILE A 178 5.20 3.90 10.34
C ILE A 178 3.83 3.61 9.71
N PRO A 179 3.72 3.24 8.42
CA PRO A 179 2.43 2.90 7.83
C PRO A 179 1.81 1.65 8.46
N LEU A 180 2.61 0.63 8.80
CA LEU A 180 2.13 -0.56 9.52
C LEU A 180 1.51 -0.17 10.88
N PHE A 181 2.25 0.57 11.69
CA PHE A 181 1.79 0.98 13.01
C PHE A 181 0.56 1.90 12.94
N SER A 182 0.54 2.81 11.97
CA SER A 182 -0.61 3.69 11.71
C SER A 182 -1.87 2.87 11.39
N LYS A 183 -1.75 1.83 10.57
CA LYS A 183 -2.84 0.89 10.25
C LYS A 183 -3.30 0.15 11.52
N MET A 184 -2.37 -0.37 12.31
CA MET A 184 -2.69 -1.06 13.56
C MET A 184 -3.44 -0.17 14.56
N ILE A 185 -2.99 1.08 14.74
CA ILE A 185 -3.65 2.04 15.64
C ILE A 185 -5.07 2.34 15.18
N GLN A 186 -5.30 2.47 13.88
CA GLN A 186 -6.64 2.74 13.34
C GLN A 186 -7.62 1.61 13.68
N PHE A 187 -7.21 0.35 13.47
CA PHE A 187 -8.03 -0.80 13.85
C PHE A 187 -8.28 -0.87 15.34
N ARG A 188 -7.24 -0.67 16.16
CA ARG A 188 -7.37 -0.68 17.62
C ARG A 188 -8.35 0.39 18.11
N THR A 189 -8.34 1.56 17.47
CA THR A 189 -9.27 2.65 17.75
C THR A 189 -10.72 2.27 17.42
N ILE A 190 -10.96 1.54 16.32
CA ILE A 190 -12.30 1.05 15.95
C ILE A 190 -12.80 0.05 17.00
N ASP A 191 -11.95 -0.90 17.40
CA ASP A 191 -12.31 -1.90 18.39
C ASP A 191 -12.56 -1.29 19.77
N TRP A 192 -11.74 -0.33 20.17
CA TRP A 192 -11.95 0.43 21.40
C TRP A 192 -13.31 1.13 21.39
N ARG A 193 -13.67 1.81 20.29
CA ARG A 193 -14.98 2.45 20.15
C ARG A 193 -16.13 1.44 20.20
N ARG A 194 -16.00 0.29 19.54
CA ARG A 194 -17.00 -0.80 19.58
C ARG A 194 -17.20 -1.30 21.01
N LYS A 195 -16.12 -1.52 21.76
CA LYS A 195 -16.16 -1.93 23.18
C LYS A 195 -16.85 -0.87 24.05
N GLN A 196 -16.51 0.41 23.87
CA GLN A 196 -17.15 1.52 24.60
C GLN A 196 -18.65 1.64 24.29
N SER A 197 -19.06 1.48 23.03
CA SER A 197 -20.47 1.44 22.65
C SER A 197 -21.20 0.24 23.26
N ALA A 198 -20.56 -0.93 23.30
CA ALA A 198 -21.13 -2.12 23.94
C ALA A 198 -21.30 -1.93 25.46
N LEU A 199 -20.30 -1.34 26.13
CA LEU A 199 -20.34 -1.00 27.56
C LEU A 199 -21.46 0.00 27.88
N LYS A 200 -21.67 1.02 27.05
CA LYS A 200 -22.76 2.01 27.21
C LYS A 200 -24.16 1.40 27.00
N ASN A 201 -24.26 0.32 26.24
CA ASN A 201 -25.51 -0.35 25.93
C ASN A 201 -25.82 -1.52 26.87
N GLN A 202 -24.99 -1.76 27.90
CA GLN A 202 -25.31 -2.74 28.94
C GLN A 202 -26.31 -2.15 29.95
N PRO A 203 -27.48 -2.79 30.15
CA PRO A 203 -28.41 -2.37 31.18
C PRO A 203 -27.85 -2.78 32.55
N ASN A 204 -27.26 -1.82 33.27
CA ASN A 204 -26.81 -1.89 34.66
C ASN A 204 -25.80 -3.00 35.00
N THR A 205 -24.53 -2.65 35.26
CA THR A 205 -23.87 -2.96 36.55
C THR A 205 -22.49 -2.33 36.65
N GLN A 206 -22.26 -1.65 37.77
CA GLN A 206 -20.94 -1.49 38.37
C GLN A 206 -20.45 -2.89 38.80
N SER A 207 -19.41 -3.44 38.17
CA SER A 207 -18.61 -4.52 38.76
C SER A 207 -17.23 -4.62 38.12
N SER A 208 -16.23 -4.46 38.98
CA SER A 208 -14.77 -4.67 38.91
C SER A 208 -14.06 -4.80 37.56
N PHE A 209 -13.05 -3.93 37.39
CA PHE A 209 -11.99 -3.97 36.38
C PHE A 209 -11.19 -5.29 36.35
N GLU A 210 -11.20 -6.05 37.45
CA GLU A 210 -10.44 -7.31 37.57
C GLU A 210 -11.09 -8.50 36.83
N ASP A 211 -12.41 -8.51 36.63
CA ASP A 211 -13.11 -9.63 35.97
C ASP A 211 -12.91 -9.68 34.44
N LEU A 212 -12.24 -8.67 33.85
CA LEU A 212 -12.11 -8.51 32.40
C LEU A 212 -10.76 -8.96 31.83
N THR A 213 -9.78 -9.30 32.68
CA THR A 213 -8.43 -9.67 32.23
C THR A 213 -8.17 -11.19 32.19
N GLU A 214 -9.03 -12.02 32.79
CA GLU A 214 -8.82 -13.47 32.92
C GLU A 214 -9.57 -14.36 31.90
N ARG A 215 -10.20 -13.79 30.86
CA ARG A 215 -10.79 -14.60 29.78
C ARG A 215 -9.76 -14.89 28.69
N GLU A 216 -9.00 -15.97 28.87
CA GLU A 216 -8.06 -16.54 27.89
C GLU A 216 -8.73 -17.18 26.64
N ASP A 217 -10.05 -17.36 26.60
CA ASP A 217 -10.77 -18.02 25.49
C ASP A 217 -11.60 -17.07 24.62
N GLY A 218 -11.05 -15.90 24.31
CA GLY A 218 -11.60 -14.98 23.33
C GLY A 218 -10.72 -14.89 22.10
N ALA A 219 -10.55 -15.99 21.36
CA ALA A 219 -9.93 -15.93 20.03
C ALA A 219 -10.78 -15.02 19.14
N MET A 220 -10.49 -13.72 19.15
CA MET A 220 -10.97 -12.78 18.15
C MET A 220 -10.48 -13.30 16.82
N GLN A 221 -11.44 -13.72 15.99
CA GLN A 221 -11.18 -14.06 14.60
C GLN A 221 -10.55 -12.83 13.92
N PHE A 222 -9.23 -12.87 13.73
CA PHE A 222 -8.52 -11.95 12.88
C PHE A 222 -8.65 -12.43 11.43
N GLU A 223 -9.80 -12.21 10.82
CA GLU A 223 -9.95 -12.32 9.36
C GLU A 223 -10.99 -11.30 8.88
N ASP A 224 -10.48 -10.20 8.31
CA ASP A 224 -10.69 -9.86 6.91
C ASP A 224 -9.71 -8.73 6.55
N GLU A 225 -8.62 -9.04 5.84
CA GLU A 225 -7.65 -8.02 5.38
C GLU A 225 -8.22 -7.13 4.25
N SER A 226 -9.37 -7.51 3.69
CA SER A 226 -10.13 -6.73 2.68
C SER A 226 -11.14 -5.76 3.30
N ALA A 227 -11.57 -5.94 4.54
CA ALA A 227 -12.60 -5.12 5.17
C ALA A 227 -12.02 -4.09 6.15
N ASP A 228 -11.15 -3.20 5.66
CA ASP A 228 -10.73 -2.00 6.39
C ASP A 228 -11.58 -0.80 5.97
N PRO A 229 -12.69 -0.48 6.65
CA PRO A 229 -13.51 0.70 6.34
C PRO A 229 -12.81 2.03 6.65
N GLY A 230 -11.52 2.02 7.02
CA GLY A 230 -10.69 3.19 7.28
C GLY A 230 -9.50 3.38 6.33
N ARG A 231 -9.19 2.42 5.44
CA ARG A 231 -8.12 2.59 4.44
C ARG A 231 -8.61 3.61 3.42
N ASP A 232 -7.98 4.77 3.36
CA ASP A 232 -8.30 5.77 2.33
C ASP A 232 -8.06 5.10 0.96
N LEU A 233 -9.08 5.07 0.09
CA LEU A 233 -8.99 4.44 -1.23
C LEU A 233 -7.79 4.99 -2.04
N GLY A 234 -7.35 6.22 -1.73
CA GLY A 234 -6.17 6.84 -2.30
C GLY A 234 -4.81 6.26 -1.85
N ALA A 235 -4.78 5.31 -0.92
CA ALA A 235 -3.55 4.68 -0.44
C ALA A 235 -3.28 3.30 -1.07
N LEU A 236 -4.18 2.80 -1.92
CA LEU A 236 -3.99 1.54 -2.65
C LEU A 236 -3.14 1.77 -3.90
N SER A 237 -2.14 0.92 -4.10
CA SER A 237 -1.32 0.92 -5.31
C SER A 237 -2.06 0.26 -6.48
N PHE A 238 -1.66 0.57 -7.71
CA PHE A 238 -2.31 0.02 -8.91
C PHE A 238 -2.26 -1.52 -8.96
N ASP A 239 -1.13 -2.12 -8.59
CA ASP A 239 -0.97 -3.57 -8.53
C ASP A 239 -1.90 -4.20 -7.47
N GLU A 240 -2.05 -3.58 -6.29
CA GLU A 240 -3.01 -4.02 -5.29
C GLU A 240 -4.46 -3.99 -5.81
N ILE A 241 -4.84 -2.91 -6.49
CA ILE A 241 -6.19 -2.74 -7.06
C ILE A 241 -6.42 -3.77 -8.18
N TYR A 242 -5.44 -3.98 -9.07
CA TYR A 242 -5.56 -4.96 -10.14
C TYR A 242 -5.67 -6.39 -9.60
N ARG A 243 -4.89 -6.75 -8.58
CA ARG A 243 -4.95 -8.09 -7.96
C ARG A 243 -6.32 -8.40 -7.36
N GLN A 244 -6.98 -7.40 -6.78
CA GLN A 244 -8.29 -7.56 -6.14
C GLN A 244 -9.46 -7.44 -7.12
N CYS A 245 -9.32 -6.61 -8.16
CA CYS A 245 -10.43 -6.21 -9.02
C CYS A 245 -10.21 -6.51 -10.51
N GLY A 246 -9.18 -7.28 -10.88
CA GLY A 246 -8.70 -7.46 -12.27
C GLY A 246 -9.81 -7.77 -13.29
N GLU A 247 -10.76 -8.61 -12.90
CA GLU A 247 -11.87 -9.08 -13.75
C GLU A 247 -13.06 -8.11 -13.87
N ILE A 248 -13.07 -7.02 -13.10
CA ILE A 248 -14.24 -6.15 -12.95
C ILE A 248 -14.27 -5.03 -14.00
N LEU A 249 -13.10 -4.64 -14.50
CA LEU A 249 -12.95 -3.64 -15.54
C LEU A 249 -12.56 -4.29 -16.86
N ASN A 250 -13.00 -3.70 -17.96
CA ASN A 250 -12.51 -4.07 -19.28
C ASN A 250 -11.13 -3.44 -19.56
N GLU A 251 -10.49 -3.88 -20.65
CA GLU A 251 -9.15 -3.43 -21.04
C GLU A 251 -9.05 -1.91 -21.24
N CYS A 252 -10.05 -1.30 -21.88
CA CYS A 252 -10.11 0.15 -22.09
C CYS A 252 -10.21 0.92 -20.76
N GLN A 253 -11.02 0.43 -19.82
CA GLN A 253 -11.17 1.02 -18.49
C GLN A 253 -9.87 0.92 -17.68
N TRP A 254 -9.19 -0.24 -17.71
CA TRP A 254 -7.88 -0.38 -17.08
C TRP A 254 -6.83 0.54 -17.70
N HIS A 255 -6.82 0.66 -19.03
CA HIS A 255 -5.91 1.53 -19.74
C HIS A 255 -6.14 3.01 -19.35
N LEU A 256 -7.39 3.47 -19.27
CA LEU A 256 -7.72 4.84 -18.84
C LEU A 256 -7.21 5.11 -17.40
N ILE A 257 -7.45 4.18 -16.47
CA ILE A 257 -6.97 4.31 -15.10
C ILE A 257 -5.45 4.40 -15.05
N PHE A 258 -4.77 3.50 -15.76
CA PHE A 258 -3.32 3.49 -15.84
C PHE A 258 -2.78 4.82 -16.40
N THR A 259 -3.29 5.26 -17.55
CA THR A 259 -2.79 6.45 -18.24
C THR A 259 -2.99 7.74 -17.44
N ILE A 260 -4.14 7.88 -16.77
CA ILE A 260 -4.52 9.10 -16.03
C ILE A 260 -3.91 9.11 -14.63
N TYR A 261 -4.01 8.01 -13.88
CA TYR A 261 -3.69 8.00 -12.45
C TYR A 261 -2.31 7.41 -12.13
N VAL A 262 -1.81 6.49 -12.94
CA VAL A 262 -0.56 5.76 -12.68
C VAL A 262 0.60 6.35 -13.45
N ALA A 263 0.53 6.31 -14.79
CA ALA A 263 1.53 6.89 -15.67
C ALA A 263 1.50 8.42 -15.62
N GLN A 264 0.33 9.00 -15.35
CA GLN A 264 0.06 10.45 -15.40
C GLN A 264 0.59 11.06 -16.70
N SER A 265 0.40 10.34 -17.80
CA SER A 265 1.04 10.61 -19.08
C SER A 265 0.16 11.40 -20.05
N ALA A 266 -1.14 11.49 -19.77
CA ALA A 266 -2.09 12.29 -20.52
C ALA A 266 -3.19 12.82 -19.60
N THR A 267 -3.66 14.02 -19.92
CA THR A 267 -4.86 14.61 -19.34
C THR A 267 -6.11 14.16 -20.10
N MET A 268 -7.29 14.29 -19.47
CA MET A 268 -8.58 14.03 -20.12
C MET A 268 -8.78 14.81 -21.43
N GLY A 269 -8.14 15.99 -21.58
CA GLY A 269 -8.20 16.79 -22.79
C GLY A 269 -7.40 16.16 -23.93
N GLU A 270 -6.21 15.65 -23.64
CA GLU A 270 -5.33 15.00 -24.63
C GLU A 270 -5.91 13.66 -25.09
N LEU A 271 -6.56 12.91 -24.19
CA LEU A 271 -7.27 11.66 -24.54
C LEU A 271 -8.47 11.89 -25.48
N CYS A 272 -8.99 13.11 -25.60
CA CYS A 272 -10.05 13.42 -26.58
C CYS A 272 -9.55 13.45 -28.03
N ASP A 273 -8.24 13.51 -28.24
CA ASP A 273 -7.63 13.52 -29.55
C ASP A 273 -6.82 12.24 -29.84
N ASP A 274 -6.80 11.29 -28.89
CA ASP A 274 -6.14 10.00 -29.01
C ASP A 274 -6.97 9.04 -29.89
N PRO A 275 -6.49 8.67 -31.10
CA PRO A 275 -7.26 7.87 -32.04
C PRO A 275 -7.52 6.45 -31.54
N GLU A 276 -6.64 5.85 -30.73
CA GLU A 276 -6.80 4.48 -30.24
C GLU A 276 -7.88 4.42 -29.16
N ILE A 277 -7.85 5.38 -28.22
CA ILE A 277 -8.87 5.50 -27.17
C ILE A 277 -10.24 5.81 -27.76
N LEU A 278 -10.29 6.67 -28.77
CA LEU A 278 -11.53 6.96 -29.48
C LEU A 278 -12.07 5.71 -30.19
N GLU A 279 -11.22 4.90 -30.84
CA GLU A 279 -11.64 3.63 -31.46
C GLU A 279 -12.21 2.66 -30.40
N GLN A 280 -11.54 2.49 -29.27
CA GLN A 280 -11.98 1.60 -28.18
C GLN A 280 -13.32 2.03 -27.56
N LEU A 281 -13.60 3.33 -27.50
CA LEU A 281 -14.86 3.88 -27.00
C LEU A 281 -15.94 4.04 -28.08
N GLY A 282 -15.68 3.59 -29.32
CA GLY A 282 -16.62 3.71 -30.43
C GLY A 282 -16.88 5.16 -30.87
N LEU A 283 -15.89 6.04 -30.70
CA LEU A 283 -15.94 7.45 -31.04
C LEU A 283 -15.19 7.73 -32.34
N GLU A 284 -15.81 8.54 -33.20
CA GLU A 284 -15.12 9.07 -34.37
C GLU A 284 -14.29 10.33 -34.02
N PRO A 285 -13.14 10.53 -34.69
CA PRO A 285 -12.35 11.76 -34.56
C PRO A 285 -13.15 13.04 -34.90
N SER A 286 -14.15 12.91 -35.77
CA SER A 286 -15.07 13.97 -36.22
C SER A 286 -16.05 14.45 -35.14
N HIS A 287 -16.23 13.69 -34.06
CA HIS A 287 -17.12 14.08 -32.97
C HIS A 287 -16.65 15.34 -32.24
N SER A 288 -17.60 16.12 -31.71
CA SER A 288 -17.25 17.31 -30.94
C SER A 288 -16.45 16.96 -29.68
N ILE A 289 -15.50 17.82 -29.31
CA ILE A 289 -14.68 17.66 -28.09
C ILE A 289 -15.56 17.47 -26.86
N SER A 290 -16.66 18.21 -26.74
CA SER A 290 -17.62 18.06 -25.64
C SER A 290 -18.26 16.66 -25.57
N LYS A 291 -18.57 16.05 -26.72
CA LYS A 291 -19.11 14.68 -26.78
C LYS A 291 -18.06 13.65 -26.38
N LYS A 292 -16.84 13.78 -26.92
CA LYS A 292 -15.73 12.88 -26.60
C LYS A 292 -15.39 12.93 -25.11
N ARG A 293 -15.24 14.13 -24.54
CA ARG A 293 -14.96 14.35 -23.12
C ARG A 293 -16.05 13.78 -22.21
N ARG A 294 -17.31 13.93 -22.59
CA ARG A 294 -18.43 13.38 -21.81
C ARG A 294 -18.35 11.85 -21.74
N ILE A 295 -18.15 11.19 -22.88
CA ILE A 295 -18.12 9.72 -22.97
C ILE A 295 -16.87 9.16 -22.28
N LEU A 296 -15.73 9.84 -22.40
CA LEU A 296 -14.51 9.51 -21.65
C LEU A 296 -14.71 9.64 -20.14
N ASN A 297 -15.32 10.73 -19.68
CA ASN A 297 -15.65 10.91 -18.25
C ASN A 297 -16.63 9.82 -17.77
N GLU A 298 -17.69 9.53 -18.54
CA GLU A 298 -18.66 8.49 -18.20
C GLU A 298 -17.97 7.12 -18.05
N ALA A 299 -17.07 6.76 -18.99
CA ALA A 299 -16.30 5.51 -18.92
C ALA A 299 -15.36 5.45 -17.71
N LEU A 300 -14.71 6.57 -17.38
CA LEU A 300 -13.82 6.69 -16.21
C LEU A 300 -14.59 6.63 -14.89
N GLU A 301 -15.69 7.39 -14.77
CA GLU A 301 -16.57 7.38 -13.60
C GLU A 301 -17.16 5.98 -13.37
N GLU A 302 -17.61 5.31 -14.43
CA GLU A 302 -18.10 3.93 -14.34
C GLU A 302 -17.01 2.98 -13.84
N ALA A 303 -15.78 3.12 -14.33
CA ALA A 303 -14.66 2.31 -13.87
C ALA A 303 -14.33 2.55 -12.40
N LEU A 304 -14.27 3.81 -11.97
CA LEU A 304 -14.03 4.19 -10.58
C LEU A 304 -15.15 3.71 -9.65
N GLU A 305 -16.42 3.80 -10.07
CA GLU A 305 -17.54 3.26 -9.30
C GLU A 305 -17.47 1.74 -9.13
N LYS A 306 -17.10 1.02 -10.20
CA LYS A 306 -16.93 -0.44 -10.16
C LYS A 306 -15.82 -0.85 -9.19
N LEU A 307 -14.67 -0.17 -9.25
CA LEU A 307 -13.58 -0.38 -8.31
C LEU A 307 -14.01 -0.04 -6.88
N GLN A 308 -14.66 1.11 -6.67
CA GLN A 308 -15.15 1.51 -5.35
C GLN A 308 -16.12 0.46 -4.78
N LYS A 309 -17.06 -0.05 -5.59
CA LYS A 309 -18.00 -1.08 -5.15
C LYS A 309 -17.30 -2.38 -4.76
N CYS A 310 -16.32 -2.83 -5.56
CA CYS A 310 -15.58 -4.05 -5.24
C CYS A 310 -14.65 -3.91 -4.03
N LEU A 311 -14.00 -2.76 -3.87
CA LEU A 311 -13.07 -2.52 -2.77
C LEU A 311 -13.79 -2.26 -1.44
N LEU A 312 -15.09 -1.94 -1.47
CA LEU A 312 -15.92 -1.71 -0.28
C LEU A 312 -16.92 -2.84 0.01
N SER A 313 -17.01 -3.86 -0.85
CA SER A 313 -17.91 -5.02 -0.71
C SER A 313 -17.26 -6.16 0.06
#